data_AF-A0A160ING0-F1
#
_entry.id   AF-A0A160ING0-F1
#
_cell.length_a   1.000
_cell.length_b   1.000
_cell.length_c   1.000
_cell.angle_alpha   90.00
_cell.angle_beta   90.00
_cell.angle_gamma   90.00
#
_symmetry.space_group_name_H-M   'P 1'
#
loop_
_entity.id
_entity.type
_entity.pdbx_description
1 polymer ?
#
loop_
_entity_poly.entity_id
_entity_poly.type
_entity_poly.pdbx_seq_one_letter_code
_entity_poly.pdbx_strand_id
1 'polypeptide(L)'
;MKIKTLSIEGIGGIDTLELSFNPGLNLICGPNGVGKTTILECISHSFAHYGSKTLRRNSSYQQGRWRLSINVNESDISRDFNRIYFHPSEAQEYSNNAFQDQLLKLFVFKSIRPLYHVEVNAIEKDPVKEIHQMGEEIVNGTSAHDIKGWFLSRFMWSKHENLLTNEQLENLELAKKCFGIIEPNVSFKSVIPDTHEILLTSFGKEIYFEYLSSGYKSVLFLLLGLIKQIEHRFKDPRISVKDFDGVILIDELDLHLHPQWQAKLIEIFKEVIPNAQIIASTHSPHMLQVAEPKELIALGLNEESKVYVRELPSSTFGYQGWTVEEILTDVMGLKETRSDVYLHIMHAFEKSLNDENPVVASEIFNTLDAMLHPRNPLRKMLRLQLAALGGSIND
;
A
#
# COMPACT_ATOMS: atom_id res chain seq x y z
N MET A 1 3.15 19.48 3.37
CA MET A 1 2.54 19.10 4.69
C MET A 1 2.94 17.68 4.98
N LYS A 2 3.35 17.34 6.21
CA LYS A 2 3.75 15.98 6.60
C LYS A 2 3.12 15.55 7.91
N ILE A 3 2.73 14.30 8.04
CA ILE A 3 2.37 13.67 9.32
C ILE A 3 3.66 13.31 10.04
N LYS A 4 3.74 13.69 11.32
CA LYS A 4 4.88 13.43 12.19
C LYS A 4 4.62 12.24 13.08
N THR A 5 3.57 12.31 13.88
CA THR A 5 3.25 11.28 14.88
C THR A 5 1.76 11.04 14.99
N LEU A 6 1.41 9.82 15.39
CA LEU A 6 0.06 9.42 15.73
C LEU A 6 0.13 8.62 17.04
N SER A 7 -0.63 9.06 18.04
CA SER A 7 -0.87 8.31 19.27
C SER A 7 -2.33 7.87 19.31
N ILE A 8 -2.59 6.60 19.59
CA ILE A 8 -3.94 6.02 19.63
C ILE A 8 -4.13 5.37 21.01
N GLU A 9 -5.30 5.58 21.62
CA GLU A 9 -5.75 4.94 22.85
C GLU A 9 -7.20 4.44 22.67
N GLY A 10 -7.42 3.13 22.76
CA GLY A 10 -8.76 2.54 22.80
C GLY A 10 -9.60 2.77 21.54
N ILE A 11 -9.04 2.66 20.35
CA ILE A 11 -9.75 2.80 19.07
C ILE A 11 -9.69 1.49 18.28
N GLY A 12 -10.83 0.99 17.79
CA GLY A 12 -10.91 -0.28 17.08
C GLY A 12 -10.29 -1.42 17.88
N GLY A 13 -9.38 -2.17 17.26
CA GLY A 13 -8.59 -3.23 17.92
C GLY A 13 -7.31 -2.76 18.61
N ILE A 14 -7.07 -1.45 18.71
CA ILE A 14 -5.83 -0.88 19.27
C ILE A 14 -6.10 -0.38 20.70
N ASP A 15 -5.38 -0.94 21.67
CA ASP A 15 -5.35 -0.49 23.06
C ASP A 15 -4.56 0.81 23.21
N THR A 16 -3.25 0.76 22.94
CA THR A 16 -2.34 1.90 23.00
C THR A 16 -1.28 1.73 21.92
N LEU A 17 -1.04 2.75 21.10
CA LEU A 17 -0.03 2.71 20.06
C LEU A 17 0.55 4.10 19.79
N GLU A 18 1.87 4.19 19.69
CA GLU A 18 2.57 5.40 19.27
C GLU A 18 3.35 5.13 17.99
N LEU A 19 3.15 5.98 16.98
CA LEU A 19 3.79 5.87 15.67
C LEU A 19 4.48 7.18 15.32
N SER A 20 5.63 7.05 14.66
CA SER A 20 6.34 8.15 14.00
C SER A 20 6.43 7.87 12.51
N PHE A 21 6.27 8.90 11.68
CA PHE A 21 6.29 8.78 10.23
C PHE A 21 7.42 9.60 9.61
N ASN A 22 8.06 9.01 8.61
CA ASN A 22 9.07 9.65 7.78
C ASN A 22 8.44 10.49 6.68
N PRO A 23 9.13 11.54 6.17
CA PRO A 23 8.55 12.48 5.21
C PRO A 23 8.28 11.91 3.81
N GLY A 24 8.86 10.75 3.48
CA GLY A 24 8.67 10.01 2.23
C GLY A 24 7.71 8.83 2.39
N LEU A 25 8.18 7.62 2.07
CA LEU A 25 7.40 6.39 2.15
C LEU A 25 7.35 5.81 3.57
N ASN A 26 6.16 5.34 3.97
CA ASN A 26 5.89 4.61 5.20
C ASN A 26 4.96 3.42 4.87
N LEU A 27 5.50 2.20 4.89
CA LEU A 27 4.77 0.97 4.70
C LEU A 27 4.45 0.34 6.05
N ILE A 28 3.17 0.26 6.37
CA ILE A 28 2.64 -0.38 7.56
C ILE A 28 2.38 -1.85 7.23
N CYS A 29 3.07 -2.76 7.89
CA CYS A 29 2.90 -4.20 7.74
C CYS A 29 2.65 -4.87 9.09
N GLY A 30 2.29 -6.15 9.07
CA GLY A 30 1.96 -6.93 10.27
C GLY A 30 0.78 -7.86 10.05
N PRO A 31 0.39 -8.66 11.06
CA PRO A 31 -0.63 -9.68 10.92
C PRO A 31 -2.02 -9.09 10.61
N ASN A 32 -2.93 -9.95 10.16
CA ASN A 32 -4.31 -9.55 9.90
C ASN A 32 -4.99 -9.12 11.21
N GLY A 33 -5.76 -8.03 11.16
CA GLY A 33 -6.48 -7.52 12.32
C GLY A 33 -5.66 -6.66 13.29
N VAL A 34 -4.35 -6.46 13.07
CA VAL A 34 -3.48 -5.66 13.95
C VAL A 34 -3.77 -4.13 13.94
N GLY A 35 -4.74 -3.67 13.16
CA GLY A 35 -5.16 -2.27 13.13
C GLY A 35 -4.52 -1.39 12.04
N LYS A 36 -3.94 -1.97 10.98
CA LYS A 36 -3.36 -1.22 9.84
C LYS A 36 -4.35 -0.21 9.23
N THR A 37 -5.55 -0.67 8.86
CA THR A 37 -6.63 0.18 8.35
C THR A 37 -7.06 1.21 9.42
N THR A 38 -7.16 0.81 10.68
CA THR A 38 -7.53 1.70 11.80
C THR A 38 -6.56 2.88 11.95
N ILE A 39 -5.26 2.66 11.74
CA ILE A 39 -4.25 3.73 11.74
C ILE A 39 -4.53 4.73 10.61
N LEU A 40 -4.74 4.24 9.38
CA LEU A 40 -5.05 5.10 8.22
C LEU A 40 -6.37 5.86 8.43
N GLU A 41 -7.36 5.24 9.06
CA GLU A 41 -8.65 5.89 9.38
C GLU A 41 -8.55 6.93 10.49
N CYS A 42 -7.75 6.70 11.54
CA CYS A 42 -7.48 7.73 12.54
C CYS A 42 -6.86 8.97 11.87
N ILE A 43 -5.89 8.75 10.97
CA ILE A 43 -5.30 9.84 10.21
C ILE A 43 -6.37 10.53 9.36
N SER A 44 -7.11 9.81 8.50
CA SER A 44 -8.04 10.44 7.56
C SER A 44 -9.17 11.20 8.26
N HIS A 45 -9.72 10.66 9.35
CA HIS A 45 -10.77 11.31 10.15
C HIS A 45 -10.26 12.53 10.93
N SER A 46 -8.94 12.74 11.00
CA SER A 46 -8.38 13.94 11.63
C SER A 46 -8.51 15.19 10.75
N PHE A 47 -8.79 15.04 9.45
CA PHE A 47 -8.81 16.17 8.49
C PHE A 47 -10.22 16.62 8.12
N ALA A 48 -11.23 15.75 8.22
CA ALA A 48 -12.60 16.06 7.82
C ALA A 48 -13.52 16.24 9.03
N HIS A 49 -14.33 17.31 9.02
CA HIS A 49 -15.53 17.40 9.86
C HIS A 49 -16.65 16.60 9.21
N TYR A 50 -16.50 15.28 9.19
CA TYR A 50 -17.43 14.37 8.54
C TYR A 50 -17.77 13.24 9.49
N GLY A 51 -19.07 12.96 9.60
CA GLY A 51 -19.59 11.92 10.46
C GLY A 51 -19.30 10.55 9.86
N SER A 52 -18.56 9.71 10.57
CA SER A 52 -18.28 8.36 10.10
C SER A 52 -18.68 7.31 11.12
N LYS A 53 -19.06 6.13 10.59
CA LYS A 53 -19.35 4.92 11.36
C LYS A 53 -18.22 3.89 11.29
N THR A 54 -17.19 4.13 10.49
CA THR A 54 -16.08 3.17 10.27
C THR A 54 -15.15 3.11 11.48
N LEU A 55 -14.86 4.26 12.09
CA LEU A 55 -14.00 4.37 13.26
C LEU A 55 -14.82 4.40 14.55
N ARG A 56 -14.63 3.40 15.41
CA ARG A 56 -15.32 3.24 16.70
C ARG A 56 -14.31 3.07 17.83
N ARG A 57 -14.73 3.35 19.07
CA ARG A 57 -13.90 3.03 20.24
C ARG A 57 -13.72 1.53 20.38
N ASN A 58 -12.68 1.12 21.10
CA ASN A 58 -12.50 -0.23 21.57
C ASN A 58 -13.56 -0.54 22.66
N SER A 59 -14.08 -1.77 22.68
CA SER A 59 -15.12 -2.21 23.62
C SER A 59 -14.70 -2.06 25.09
N SER A 60 -13.42 -2.25 25.38
CA SER A 60 -12.83 -2.22 26.74
C SER A 60 -12.68 -0.80 27.31
N TYR A 61 -12.85 0.24 26.49
CA TYR A 61 -12.64 1.64 26.88
C TYR A 61 -13.97 2.39 26.89
N GLN A 62 -14.17 3.29 27.85
CA GLN A 62 -15.36 4.17 27.85
C GLN A 62 -15.34 5.17 26.69
N GLN A 63 -14.14 5.51 26.23
CA GLN A 63 -13.89 6.42 25.12
C GLN A 63 -12.57 6.02 24.45
N GLY A 64 -12.54 6.05 23.12
CA GLY A 64 -11.31 5.99 22.35
C GLY A 64 -10.80 7.39 22.03
N ARG A 65 -9.49 7.55 21.96
CA ARG A 65 -8.81 8.82 21.68
C ARG A 65 -7.67 8.60 20.70
N TRP A 66 -7.37 9.62 19.92
CA TRP A 66 -6.10 9.67 19.22
C TRP A 66 -5.62 11.11 19.10
N ARG A 67 -4.30 11.27 19.03
CA ARG A 67 -3.62 12.55 18.82
C ARG A 67 -2.81 12.46 17.55
N LEU A 68 -3.06 13.38 16.61
CA LEU A 68 -2.29 13.48 15.37
C LEU A 68 -1.45 14.75 15.40
N SER A 69 -0.15 14.62 15.12
CA SER A 69 0.78 15.73 14.91
C SER A 69 1.16 15.82 13.44
N ILE A 70 1.05 17.02 12.88
CA ILE A 70 1.44 17.33 11.51
C ILE A 70 2.42 18.51 11.48
N ASN A 71 3.28 18.52 10.48
CA ASN A 71 4.15 19.63 10.14
C ASN A 71 3.58 20.38 8.93
N VAL A 72 3.34 21.68 9.11
CA VAL A 72 2.87 22.60 8.08
C VAL A 72 3.79 23.82 8.12
N ASN A 73 4.45 24.13 7.01
CA ASN A 73 5.34 25.29 6.88
C ASN A 73 6.34 25.40 8.05
N GLU A 74 7.04 24.31 8.34
CA GLU A 74 8.04 24.21 9.42
C GLU A 74 7.49 24.30 10.86
N SER A 75 6.17 24.42 11.02
CA SER A 75 5.51 24.44 12.33
C SER A 75 4.81 23.11 12.61
N ASP A 76 5.02 22.57 13.80
CA ASP A 76 4.35 21.36 14.26
C ASP A 76 3.03 21.72 14.97
N ILE A 77 1.94 21.09 14.54
CA ILE A 77 0.59 21.31 15.05
C ILE A 77 0.02 19.95 15.47
N SER A 78 -0.42 19.85 16.73
CA SER A 78 -1.05 18.65 17.27
C SER A 78 -2.51 18.89 17.60
N ARG A 79 -3.38 17.91 17.32
CA ARG A 79 -4.79 17.95 17.69
C ARG A 79 -5.25 16.61 18.26
N ASP A 80 -6.16 16.68 19.21
CA ASP A 80 -6.78 15.55 19.89
C ASP A 80 -8.18 15.29 19.35
N PHE A 81 -8.50 14.00 19.25
CA PHE A 81 -9.74 13.49 18.71
C PHE A 81 -10.26 12.34 19.58
N ASN A 82 -11.56 12.06 19.50
CA ASN A 82 -12.18 11.02 20.30
C ASN A 82 -13.37 10.34 19.63
N ARG A 83 -13.71 9.15 20.13
CA ARG A 83 -14.93 8.38 19.83
C ARG A 83 -15.53 7.83 21.11
N ILE A 84 -16.85 7.94 21.25
CA ILE A 84 -17.61 7.36 22.37
C ILE A 84 -18.48 6.18 21.94
N TYR A 85 -18.81 6.06 20.66
CA TYR A 85 -19.66 4.98 20.17
C TYR A 85 -18.86 3.73 19.81
N PHE A 86 -19.45 2.57 20.10
CA PHE A 86 -18.92 1.25 19.82
C PHE A 86 -19.81 0.48 18.84
N HIS A 87 -21.13 0.57 19.02
CA HIS A 87 -22.08 -0.23 18.26
C HIS A 87 -22.30 0.36 16.84
N PRO A 88 -22.34 -0.46 15.77
CA PRO A 88 -22.41 0.03 14.39
C PRO A 88 -23.64 0.91 14.11
N SER A 89 -24.78 0.61 14.75
CA SER A 89 -26.03 1.36 14.57
C SER A 89 -26.06 2.71 15.29
N GLU A 90 -25.10 3.00 16.17
CA GLU A 90 -25.03 4.30 16.85
C GLU A 90 -24.75 5.43 15.85
N ALA A 91 -25.01 6.67 16.31
CA ALA A 91 -24.87 7.86 15.50
C ALA A 91 -23.43 8.04 14.96
N GLN A 92 -23.31 8.89 13.95
CA GLN A 92 -22.02 9.33 13.46
C GLN A 92 -21.42 10.36 14.41
N GLU A 93 -20.09 10.35 14.54
CA GLU A 93 -19.36 11.32 15.36
C GLU A 93 -18.53 12.25 14.49
N TYR A 94 -18.68 13.55 14.72
CA TYR A 94 -17.98 14.60 14.00
C TYR A 94 -16.78 15.09 14.81
N SER A 95 -15.70 15.46 14.14
CA SER A 95 -14.57 16.11 14.79
C SER A 95 -14.68 17.63 14.66
N ASN A 96 -14.82 18.35 15.78
CA ASN A 96 -14.84 19.81 15.79
C ASN A 96 -13.44 20.43 15.59
N ASN A 97 -12.38 19.63 15.75
CA ASN A 97 -10.99 20.09 15.69
C ASN A 97 -10.28 19.57 14.43
N ALA A 98 -11.00 19.24 13.36
CA ALA A 98 -10.40 18.66 12.15
C ALA A 98 -9.46 19.64 11.43
N PHE A 99 -8.36 19.16 10.87
CA PHE A 99 -7.39 19.91 10.04
C PHE A 99 -7.98 20.28 8.65
N GLN A 100 -9.16 20.90 8.63
CA GLN A 100 -9.89 21.25 7.42
C GLN A 100 -9.09 22.16 6.49
N ASP A 101 -8.25 23.03 7.05
CA ASP A 101 -7.36 23.93 6.33
C ASP A 101 -6.30 23.18 5.50
N GLN A 102 -6.03 21.92 5.85
CA GLN A 102 -5.06 21.07 5.17
C GLN A 102 -5.71 19.98 4.28
N LEU A 103 -7.03 19.95 4.17
CA LEU A 103 -7.79 18.92 3.46
C LEU A 103 -7.40 18.78 1.99
N LEU A 104 -7.03 19.89 1.34
CA LEU A 104 -6.55 19.94 -0.04
C LEU A 104 -5.32 19.05 -0.27
N LYS A 105 -4.47 18.88 0.76
CA LYS A 105 -3.18 18.17 0.71
C LYS A 105 -3.27 16.72 1.18
N LEU A 106 -4.46 16.17 1.43
CA LEU A 106 -4.65 14.78 1.85
C LEU A 106 -5.46 13.99 0.81
N PHE A 107 -4.88 12.92 0.28
CA PHE A 107 -5.57 11.94 -0.56
C PHE A 107 -5.69 10.60 0.13
N VAL A 108 -6.83 9.93 -0.03
CA VAL A 108 -7.10 8.64 0.60
C VAL A 108 -7.64 7.66 -0.43
N PHE A 109 -6.94 6.53 -0.56
CA PHE A 109 -7.31 5.39 -1.38
C PHE A 109 -7.59 4.20 -0.45
N LYS A 110 -8.84 3.75 -0.42
CA LYS A 110 -9.24 2.56 0.36
C LYS A 110 -8.85 1.28 -0.38
N SER A 111 -8.93 0.13 0.31
CA SER A 111 -8.58 -1.17 -0.26
C SER A 111 -9.43 -1.54 -1.48
N ILE A 112 -10.75 -1.41 -1.33
CA ILE A 112 -11.74 -1.69 -2.39
C ILE A 112 -11.72 -0.57 -3.42
N ARG A 113 -11.18 -0.88 -4.61
CA ARG A 113 -11.01 0.05 -5.74
C ARG A 113 -11.61 -0.53 -7.03
N PRO A 114 -12.94 -0.64 -7.12
CA PRO A 114 -13.54 -1.21 -8.31
C PRO A 114 -13.37 -0.24 -9.49
N LEU A 115 -12.83 -0.77 -10.58
CA LEU A 115 -12.81 -0.11 -11.89
C LEU A 115 -13.82 -0.84 -12.78
N TYR A 116 -15.07 -0.44 -12.65
CA TYR A 116 -16.12 -0.85 -13.57
C TYR A 116 -15.95 -0.12 -14.89
N HIS A 117 -16.43 -0.73 -15.97
CA HIS A 117 -16.56 -0.02 -17.22
C HIS A 117 -17.53 1.15 -17.04
N VAL A 118 -17.12 2.34 -17.49
CA VAL A 118 -17.94 3.54 -17.50
C VAL A 118 -17.98 4.04 -18.94
N GLU A 119 -19.18 4.08 -19.50
CA GLU A 119 -19.46 4.74 -20.77
C GLU A 119 -19.45 6.25 -20.55
N VAL A 120 -18.63 6.98 -21.31
CA VAL A 120 -18.54 8.44 -21.21
C VAL A 120 -19.41 9.04 -22.31
N ASN A 121 -20.68 9.30 -21.98
CA ASN A 121 -21.64 9.87 -22.91
C ASN A 121 -21.36 11.34 -23.25
N ALA A 122 -20.79 12.08 -22.30
CA ALA A 122 -20.43 13.48 -22.46
C ALA A 122 -19.19 13.81 -21.63
N ILE A 123 -18.44 14.81 -22.08
CA ILE A 123 -17.28 15.32 -21.36
C ILE A 123 -17.74 16.52 -20.53
N GLU A 124 -17.85 16.29 -19.23
CA GLU A 124 -18.29 17.30 -18.28
C GLU A 124 -17.20 18.34 -18.00
N LYS A 125 -17.62 19.50 -17.47
CA LYS A 125 -16.68 20.49 -16.92
C LYS A 125 -15.97 19.93 -15.70
N ASP A 126 -14.72 20.34 -15.47
CA ASP A 126 -13.98 19.96 -14.28
C ASP A 126 -14.77 20.33 -13.00
N PRO A 127 -15.00 19.39 -12.07
CA PRO A 127 -15.78 19.65 -10.86
C PRO A 127 -15.09 20.70 -9.99
N VAL A 128 -15.87 21.59 -9.37
CA VAL A 128 -15.38 22.43 -8.27
C VAL A 128 -15.69 21.67 -7.00
N LYS A 129 -14.65 21.21 -6.31
CA LYS A 129 -14.82 20.43 -5.09
C LYS A 129 -14.90 21.38 -3.90
N GLU A 130 -16.00 21.32 -3.18
CA GLU A 130 -16.18 22.01 -1.91
C GLU A 130 -15.56 21.20 -0.75
N ILE A 131 -15.26 21.86 0.37
CA ILE A 131 -14.66 21.24 1.57
C ILE A 131 -15.45 20.01 2.02
N HIS A 132 -16.80 20.09 2.01
CA HIS A 132 -17.66 18.97 2.38
C HIS A 132 -17.44 17.74 1.49
N GLN A 133 -17.39 17.93 0.16
CA GLN A 133 -17.20 16.84 -0.80
C GLN A 133 -15.82 16.21 -0.65
N MET A 134 -14.78 17.02 -0.43
CA MET A 134 -13.44 16.49 -0.15
C MET A 134 -13.39 15.71 1.17
N GLY A 135 -14.11 16.18 2.19
CA GLY A 135 -14.21 15.51 3.49
C GLY A 135 -14.86 14.15 3.37
N GLU A 136 -15.93 14.05 2.58
CA GLU A 136 -16.59 12.79 2.25
C GLU A 136 -15.65 11.82 1.52
N GLU A 137 -14.92 12.30 0.50
CA GLU A 137 -13.94 11.47 -0.24
C GLU A 137 -12.81 10.93 0.66
N ILE A 138 -12.37 11.71 1.65
CA ILE A 138 -11.30 11.28 2.56
C ILE A 138 -11.77 10.17 3.51
N VAL A 139 -13.04 10.19 3.90
CA VAL A 139 -13.64 9.17 4.78
C VAL A 139 -14.00 7.91 3.98
N ASN A 140 -14.72 8.07 2.87
CA ASN A 140 -15.25 6.96 2.07
C ASN A 140 -14.24 6.41 1.06
N GLY A 141 -13.18 7.16 0.76
CA GLY A 141 -12.19 6.83 -0.26
C GLY A 141 -12.41 7.57 -1.57
N THR A 142 -11.32 7.76 -2.30
CA THR A 142 -11.33 8.42 -3.60
C THR A 142 -12.01 7.55 -4.67
N SER A 143 -13.06 8.07 -5.31
CA SER A 143 -13.69 7.42 -6.47
C SER A 143 -12.90 7.64 -7.76
N ALA A 144 -12.94 6.65 -8.66
CA ALA A 144 -12.32 6.69 -9.99
C ALA A 144 -13.32 6.71 -11.15
N HIS A 145 -14.61 6.79 -10.88
CA HIS A 145 -15.65 6.69 -11.92
C HIS A 145 -15.45 7.69 -13.07
N ASP A 146 -14.87 8.86 -12.77
CA ASP A 146 -14.64 9.99 -13.66
C ASP A 146 -13.20 10.04 -14.25
N ILE A 147 -12.33 9.05 -13.97
CA ILE A 147 -10.95 9.04 -14.51
C ILE A 147 -10.96 9.08 -16.04
N LYS A 148 -11.82 8.29 -16.68
CA LYS A 148 -11.93 8.24 -18.14
C LYS A 148 -12.37 9.60 -18.71
N GLY A 149 -13.41 10.20 -18.14
CA GLY A 149 -13.88 11.54 -18.53
C GLY A 149 -12.82 12.63 -18.37
N TRP A 150 -12.09 12.63 -17.24
CA TRP A 150 -10.96 13.53 -17.02
C TRP A 150 -9.86 13.35 -18.08
N PHE A 151 -9.43 12.11 -18.31
CA PHE A 151 -8.37 11.81 -19.28
C PHE A 151 -8.77 12.24 -20.69
N LEU A 152 -10.00 11.94 -21.11
CA LEU A 152 -10.55 12.34 -22.40
C LEU A 152 -10.58 13.87 -22.55
N SER A 153 -11.07 14.59 -21.54
CA SER A 153 -11.07 16.06 -21.51
C SER A 153 -9.68 16.61 -21.77
N ARG A 154 -8.68 16.17 -21.00
CA ARG A 154 -7.28 16.60 -21.18
C ARG A 154 -6.73 16.23 -22.54
N PHE A 155 -6.98 15.00 -23.01
CA PHE A 155 -6.51 14.55 -24.30
C PHE A 155 -7.05 15.41 -25.45
N MET A 156 -8.35 15.71 -25.47
CA MET A 156 -8.96 16.55 -26.50
C MET A 156 -8.44 17.99 -26.45
N TRP A 157 -8.48 18.63 -25.28
CA TRP A 157 -8.09 20.03 -25.14
C TRP A 157 -6.59 20.25 -25.39
N SER A 158 -5.76 19.23 -25.18
CA SER A 158 -4.31 19.29 -25.51
C SER A 158 -4.01 19.48 -26.99
N LYS A 159 -4.98 19.28 -27.89
CA LYS A 159 -4.81 19.49 -29.34
C LYS A 159 -5.06 20.94 -29.77
N HIS A 160 -5.46 21.80 -28.84
CA HIS A 160 -5.70 23.21 -29.09
C HIS A 160 -4.64 24.05 -28.38
N GLU A 161 -4.06 25.00 -29.11
CA GLU A 161 -3.01 25.87 -28.57
C GLU A 161 -3.52 26.73 -27.41
N ASN A 162 -2.71 26.83 -26.35
CA ASN A 162 -2.92 27.72 -25.20
C ASN A 162 -4.21 27.49 -24.37
N LEU A 163 -4.89 26.34 -24.50
CA LEU A 163 -6.07 26.03 -23.67
C LEU A 163 -5.73 25.29 -22.37
N LEU A 164 -4.65 24.50 -22.36
CA LEU A 164 -4.15 23.82 -21.18
C LEU A 164 -2.89 24.50 -20.68
N THR A 165 -2.75 24.58 -19.37
CA THR A 165 -1.50 25.02 -18.71
C THR A 165 -0.38 24.02 -18.92
N ASN A 166 0.88 24.45 -18.74
CA ASN A 166 2.04 23.57 -18.86
C ASN A 166 1.94 22.40 -17.87
N GLU A 167 1.48 22.66 -16.65
CA GLU A 167 1.31 21.65 -15.61
C GLU A 167 0.26 20.59 -16.01
N GLN A 168 -0.85 21.01 -16.63
CA GLN A 168 -1.85 20.07 -17.15
C GLN A 168 -1.31 19.22 -18.31
N LEU A 169 -0.47 19.80 -19.17
CA LEU A 169 0.17 19.05 -20.25
C LEU A 169 1.20 18.06 -19.71
N GLU A 170 2.02 18.45 -18.73
CA GLU A 170 2.95 17.55 -18.02
C GLU A 170 2.19 16.39 -17.36
N ASN A 171 1.10 16.69 -16.67
CA ASN A 171 0.25 15.69 -16.01
C ASN A 171 -0.42 14.74 -17.02
N LEU A 172 -0.87 15.25 -18.17
CA LEU A 172 -1.43 14.42 -19.24
C LEU A 172 -0.36 13.49 -19.86
N GLU A 173 0.85 13.98 -20.08
CA GLU A 173 1.94 13.15 -20.61
C GLU A 173 2.36 12.07 -19.61
N LEU A 174 2.40 12.41 -18.32
CA LEU A 174 2.58 11.42 -17.26
C LEU A 174 1.45 10.37 -17.28
N ALA A 175 0.19 10.80 -17.39
CA ALA A 175 -0.96 9.89 -17.46
C ALA A 175 -0.86 8.92 -18.66
N LYS A 176 -0.43 9.41 -19.83
CA LYS A 176 -0.16 8.56 -21.00
C LYS A 176 0.95 7.53 -20.73
N LYS A 177 2.02 7.95 -20.05
CA LYS A 177 3.12 7.06 -19.64
C LYS A 177 2.66 6.01 -18.63
N CYS A 178 1.75 6.34 -17.72
CA CYS A 178 1.22 5.40 -16.72
C CYS A 178 0.63 4.14 -17.36
N PHE A 179 0.06 4.20 -18.57
CA PHE A 179 -0.43 3.01 -19.25
C PHE A 179 0.64 1.95 -19.54
N GLY A 180 1.91 2.33 -19.64
CA GLY A 180 3.05 1.41 -19.87
C GLY A 180 4.07 1.36 -18.74
N ILE A 181 3.81 2.03 -17.62
CA ILE A 181 4.81 2.21 -16.56
C ILE A 181 5.14 0.90 -15.86
N ILE A 182 4.16 0.01 -15.71
CA ILE A 182 4.35 -1.32 -15.12
C ILE A 182 4.73 -2.36 -16.17
N GLU A 183 4.04 -2.40 -17.30
CA GLU A 183 4.34 -3.34 -18.39
C GLU A 183 4.79 -2.57 -19.64
N PRO A 184 6.09 -2.64 -20.02
CA PRO A 184 6.61 -1.91 -21.18
C PRO A 184 5.95 -2.27 -22.51
N ASN A 185 5.36 -3.46 -22.61
CA ASN A 185 4.63 -3.92 -23.81
C ASN A 185 3.23 -3.32 -23.92
N VAL A 186 2.78 -2.53 -22.94
CA VAL A 186 1.52 -1.79 -22.97
C VAL A 186 1.81 -0.30 -23.17
N SER A 187 1.08 0.37 -24.06
CA SER A 187 1.22 1.81 -24.26
C SER A 187 -0.09 2.46 -24.69
N PHE A 188 -0.27 3.73 -24.32
CA PHE A 188 -1.36 4.53 -24.86
C PHE A 188 -1.22 4.70 -26.37
N LYS A 189 -2.30 4.47 -27.13
CA LYS A 189 -2.32 4.68 -28.59
C LYS A 189 -3.15 5.92 -28.96
N SER A 190 -4.43 5.94 -28.61
CA SER A 190 -5.37 6.99 -29.01
C SER A 190 -6.68 6.90 -28.24
N VAL A 191 -7.59 7.83 -28.50
CA VAL A 191 -8.99 7.77 -28.09
C VAL A 191 -9.85 7.61 -29.34
N ILE A 192 -10.86 6.74 -29.30
CA ILE A 192 -11.83 6.58 -30.40
C ILE A 192 -12.88 7.69 -30.30
N PRO A 193 -13.01 8.57 -31.31
CA PRO A 193 -13.93 9.71 -31.23
C PRO A 193 -15.41 9.33 -31.05
N ASP A 194 -15.86 8.28 -31.74
CA ASP A 194 -17.28 7.91 -31.78
C ASP A 194 -17.78 7.22 -30.50
N THR A 195 -16.87 6.60 -29.75
CA THR A 195 -17.20 5.80 -28.55
C THR A 195 -16.55 6.33 -27.28
N HIS A 196 -15.63 7.29 -27.39
CA HIS A 196 -14.79 7.78 -26.29
C HIS A 196 -13.97 6.68 -25.58
N GLU A 197 -13.73 5.56 -26.27
CA GLU A 197 -12.94 4.46 -25.73
C GLU A 197 -11.44 4.76 -25.82
N ILE A 198 -10.71 4.39 -24.76
CA ILE A 198 -9.26 4.52 -24.72
C ILE A 198 -8.65 3.29 -25.39
N LEU A 199 -7.99 3.51 -26.52
CA LEU A 199 -7.29 2.47 -27.26
C LEU A 199 -5.82 2.42 -26.82
N LEU A 200 -5.37 1.20 -26.49
CA LEU A 200 -4.01 0.90 -26.09
C LEU A 200 -3.38 -0.06 -27.10
N THR A 201 -2.05 -0.12 -27.10
CA THR A 201 -1.29 -1.23 -27.69
C THR A 201 -0.83 -2.13 -26.55
N SER A 202 -1.00 -3.44 -26.70
CA SER A 202 -0.56 -4.48 -25.77
C SER A 202 0.02 -5.65 -26.55
N PHE A 203 1.30 -5.95 -26.33
CA PHE A 203 2.04 -6.99 -27.07
C PHE A 203 1.90 -6.87 -28.61
N GLY A 204 1.95 -5.64 -29.10
CA GLY A 204 1.80 -5.31 -30.53
C GLY A 204 0.36 -5.42 -31.07
N LYS A 205 -0.63 -5.70 -30.23
CA LYS A 205 -2.06 -5.75 -30.61
C LYS A 205 -2.84 -4.60 -30.00
N GLU A 206 -3.88 -4.17 -30.68
CA GLU A 206 -4.78 -3.14 -30.16
C GLU A 206 -5.77 -3.75 -29.17
N ILE A 207 -5.91 -3.12 -28.00
CA ILE A 207 -6.89 -3.48 -26.98
C ILE A 207 -7.53 -2.22 -26.40
N TYR A 208 -8.75 -2.34 -25.89
CA TYR A 208 -9.37 -1.29 -25.09
C TYR A 208 -8.86 -1.35 -23.65
N PHE A 209 -8.81 -0.19 -22.98
CA PHE A 209 -8.44 -0.05 -21.57
C PHE A 209 -9.21 -1.02 -20.65
N GLU A 210 -10.47 -1.27 -20.96
CA GLU A 210 -11.40 -2.15 -20.23
C GLU A 210 -10.92 -3.60 -20.16
N TYR A 211 -10.21 -4.05 -21.19
CA TYR A 211 -9.74 -5.43 -21.35
C TYR A 211 -8.43 -5.71 -20.60
N LEU A 212 -7.85 -4.71 -19.94
CA LEU A 212 -6.74 -4.92 -19.04
C LEU A 212 -7.15 -5.79 -17.83
N SER A 213 -6.19 -6.53 -17.28
CA SER A 213 -6.43 -7.34 -16.07
C SER A 213 -6.82 -6.46 -14.88
N SER A 214 -7.55 -7.04 -13.91
CA SER A 214 -7.99 -6.31 -12.71
C SER A 214 -6.82 -5.72 -11.93
N GLY A 215 -5.72 -6.46 -11.79
CA GLY A 215 -4.50 -5.97 -11.15
C GLY A 215 -3.90 -4.76 -11.87
N TYR A 216 -3.83 -4.80 -13.20
CA TYR A 216 -3.31 -3.68 -13.98
C TYR A 216 -4.20 -2.44 -13.84
N LYS A 217 -5.53 -2.64 -13.89
CA LYS A 217 -6.51 -1.57 -13.66
C LYS A 217 -6.40 -0.98 -12.26
N SER A 218 -6.15 -1.79 -11.23
CA SER A 218 -5.93 -1.32 -9.85
C SER A 218 -4.74 -0.35 -9.74
N VAL A 219 -3.64 -0.62 -10.46
CA VAL A 219 -2.51 0.32 -10.51
C VAL A 219 -2.90 1.61 -11.23
N LEU A 220 -3.50 1.49 -12.42
CA LEU A 220 -3.90 2.67 -13.18
C LEU A 220 -4.91 3.52 -12.41
N PHE A 221 -5.79 2.91 -11.61
CA PHE A 221 -6.67 3.61 -10.68
C PHE A 221 -5.88 4.52 -9.75
N LEU A 222 -4.83 3.99 -9.11
CA LEU A 222 -4.04 4.75 -8.16
C LEU A 222 -3.31 5.89 -8.85
N LEU A 223 -2.60 5.60 -9.94
CA LEU A 223 -1.79 6.59 -10.64
C LEU A 223 -2.63 7.66 -11.32
N LEU A 224 -3.60 7.26 -12.16
CA LEU A 224 -4.48 8.21 -12.85
C LEU A 224 -5.42 8.92 -11.87
N GLY A 225 -5.91 8.22 -10.84
CA GLY A 225 -6.75 8.80 -9.80
C GLY A 225 -6.01 9.87 -9.01
N LEU A 226 -4.72 9.64 -8.71
CA LEU A 226 -3.85 10.62 -8.07
C LEU A 226 -3.64 11.85 -8.96
N ILE A 227 -3.27 11.66 -10.24
CA ILE A 227 -3.06 12.77 -11.17
C ILE A 227 -4.33 13.62 -11.28
N LYS A 228 -5.48 12.96 -11.48
CA LYS A 228 -6.80 13.61 -11.51
C LYS A 228 -7.09 14.39 -10.23
N GLN A 229 -6.85 13.80 -9.05
CA GLN A 229 -7.13 14.48 -7.78
C GLN A 229 -6.29 15.75 -7.61
N ILE A 230 -5.01 15.70 -8.01
CA ILE A 230 -4.15 16.89 -8.01
C ILE A 230 -4.77 17.97 -8.89
N GLU A 231 -5.12 17.67 -10.13
CA GLU A 231 -5.68 18.69 -11.02
C GLU A 231 -7.06 19.22 -10.60
N HIS A 232 -7.92 18.37 -10.05
CA HIS A 232 -9.26 18.79 -9.61
C HIS A 232 -9.21 19.68 -8.36
N ARG A 233 -8.21 19.49 -7.49
CA ARG A 233 -8.09 20.23 -6.22
C ARG A 233 -7.19 21.46 -6.34
N PHE A 234 -6.15 21.42 -7.17
CA PHE A 234 -5.22 22.52 -7.37
C PHE A 234 -5.50 23.18 -8.72
N LYS A 235 -6.46 24.11 -8.73
CA LYS A 235 -6.86 24.84 -9.94
C LYS A 235 -6.16 26.19 -10.10
N ASP A 236 -5.80 26.82 -8.99
CA ASP A 236 -5.11 28.10 -8.92
C ASP A 236 -4.22 28.16 -7.66
N PRO A 237 -2.88 27.98 -7.78
CA PRO A 237 -2.18 27.60 -9.00
C PRO A 237 -2.46 26.14 -9.39
N ARG A 238 -2.31 25.84 -10.69
CA ARG A 238 -2.13 24.47 -11.17
C ARG A 238 -0.75 23.96 -10.74
N ILE A 239 -0.63 22.66 -10.49
CA ILE A 239 0.65 22.05 -10.14
C ILE A 239 0.86 20.75 -10.93
N SER A 240 2.12 20.46 -11.23
CA SER A 240 2.53 19.15 -11.76
C SER A 240 2.55 18.12 -10.63
N VAL A 241 2.34 16.85 -10.98
CA VAL A 241 2.28 15.74 -10.00
C VAL A 241 3.57 15.65 -9.18
N LYS A 242 4.73 15.82 -9.81
CA LYS A 242 6.05 15.80 -9.15
C LYS A 242 6.18 16.83 -8.03
N ASP A 243 5.45 17.95 -8.11
CA ASP A 243 5.54 19.10 -7.21
C ASP A 243 4.51 19.03 -6.07
N PHE A 244 3.64 18.01 -6.05
CA PHE A 244 2.66 17.85 -4.98
C PHE A 244 3.35 17.49 -3.65
N ASP A 245 3.34 18.45 -2.73
CA ASP A 245 3.73 18.26 -1.32
C ASP A 245 2.50 18.10 -0.42
N GLY A 246 2.06 16.85 -0.30
CA GLY A 246 0.98 16.45 0.58
C GLY A 246 1.17 15.03 1.12
N VAL A 247 0.07 14.47 1.63
CA VAL A 247 0.01 13.15 2.22
C VAL A 247 -0.94 12.28 1.42
N ILE A 248 -0.51 11.06 1.11
CA ILE A 248 -1.31 10.05 0.42
C ILE A 248 -1.43 8.84 1.32
N LEU A 249 -2.66 8.48 1.67
CA LEU A 249 -2.98 7.27 2.40
C LEU A 249 -3.47 6.20 1.43
N ILE A 250 -2.89 5.01 1.48
CA ILE A 250 -3.30 3.88 0.63
C ILE A 250 -3.49 2.63 1.48
N ASP A 251 -4.72 2.17 1.59
CA ASP A 251 -5.00 0.89 2.25
C ASP A 251 -4.83 -0.26 1.26
N GLU A 252 -4.14 -1.32 1.72
CA GLU A 252 -3.77 -2.52 0.96
C GLU A 252 -3.18 -2.18 -0.41
N LEU A 253 -2.03 -1.51 -0.42
CA LEU A 253 -1.35 -1.07 -1.65
C LEU A 253 -1.10 -2.23 -2.63
N ASP A 254 -0.91 -3.44 -2.12
CA ASP A 254 -0.65 -4.67 -2.88
C ASP A 254 -1.88 -5.41 -3.40
N LEU A 255 -3.10 -4.99 -3.03
CA LEU A 255 -4.33 -5.74 -3.33
C LEU A 255 -4.53 -5.92 -4.85
N HIS A 256 -4.81 -7.17 -5.25
CA HIS A 256 -5.00 -7.62 -6.63
C HIS A 256 -3.78 -7.49 -7.57
N LEU A 257 -2.60 -7.15 -7.04
CA LEU A 257 -1.39 -7.02 -7.83
C LEU A 257 -0.61 -8.33 -7.92
N HIS A 258 -0.03 -8.59 -9.09
CA HIS A 258 0.97 -9.64 -9.22
C HIS A 258 2.22 -9.27 -8.41
N PRO A 259 2.88 -10.22 -7.73
CA PRO A 259 4.10 -9.98 -6.94
C PRO A 259 5.17 -9.09 -7.59
N GLN A 260 5.48 -9.32 -8.86
CA GLN A 260 6.47 -8.51 -9.60
C GLN A 260 6.06 -7.03 -9.72
N TRP A 261 4.76 -6.76 -9.81
CA TRP A 261 4.24 -5.40 -9.90
C TRP A 261 4.19 -4.71 -8.55
N GLN A 262 4.05 -5.46 -7.45
CA GLN A 262 4.04 -4.93 -6.09
C GLN A 262 5.35 -4.21 -5.75
N ALA A 263 6.49 -4.86 -6.00
CA ALA A 263 7.80 -4.26 -5.79
C ALA A 263 8.02 -3.04 -6.69
N LYS A 264 7.73 -3.18 -7.99
CA LYS A 264 7.88 -2.09 -8.97
C LYS A 264 7.01 -0.88 -8.65
N LEU A 265 5.82 -1.08 -8.07
CA LEU A 265 4.91 0.01 -7.73
C LEU A 265 5.52 0.97 -6.70
N ILE A 266 6.28 0.47 -5.73
CA ILE A 266 6.97 1.30 -4.75
C ILE A 266 7.95 2.26 -5.43
N GLU A 267 8.76 1.75 -6.35
CA GLU A 267 9.72 2.54 -7.12
C GLU A 267 9.01 3.59 -7.99
N ILE A 268 7.91 3.20 -8.63
CA ILE A 268 7.08 4.11 -9.43
C ILE A 268 6.54 5.27 -8.59
N PHE A 269 6.03 5.01 -7.40
CA PHE A 269 5.55 6.09 -6.53
C PHE A 269 6.67 7.06 -6.12
N LYS A 270 7.87 6.54 -5.81
CA LYS A 270 9.04 7.37 -5.49
C LYS A 270 9.48 8.23 -6.68
N GLU A 271 9.35 7.73 -7.91
CA GLU A 271 9.71 8.47 -9.13
C GLU A 271 8.64 9.49 -9.53
N VAL A 272 7.36 9.09 -9.52
CA VAL A 272 6.25 9.89 -10.05
C VAL A 272 5.87 11.03 -9.11
N ILE A 273 5.93 10.81 -7.79
CA ILE A 273 5.52 11.79 -6.79
C ILE A 273 6.52 11.91 -5.63
N PRO A 274 7.77 12.32 -5.92
CA PRO A 274 8.88 12.28 -4.96
C PRO A 274 8.68 13.17 -3.74
N ASN A 275 7.89 14.25 -3.87
CA ASN A 275 7.69 15.23 -2.81
C ASN A 275 6.57 14.87 -1.84
N ALA A 276 5.73 13.87 -2.14
CA ALA A 276 4.63 13.47 -1.26
C ALA A 276 5.08 12.53 -0.14
N GLN A 277 4.38 12.58 0.98
CA GLN A 277 4.47 11.55 2.01
C GLN A 277 3.45 10.47 1.70
N ILE A 278 3.91 9.23 1.60
CA ILE A 278 3.05 8.09 1.34
C ILE A 278 2.99 7.27 2.62
N ILE A 279 1.78 7.02 3.11
CA ILE A 279 1.53 6.13 4.25
C ILE A 279 0.59 5.06 3.75
N ALA A 280 1.11 3.86 3.55
CA ALA A 280 0.38 2.76 2.95
C ALA A 280 0.41 1.52 3.83
N SER A 281 -0.66 0.74 3.83
CA SER A 281 -0.66 -0.59 4.43
C SER A 281 -0.35 -1.64 3.36
N THR A 282 0.34 -2.72 3.75
CA THR A 282 0.61 -3.84 2.84
C THR A 282 0.66 -5.19 3.53
N HIS A 283 0.27 -6.23 2.79
CA HIS A 283 0.45 -7.64 3.13
C HIS A 283 1.52 -8.33 2.26
N SER A 284 2.17 -7.59 1.37
CA SER A 284 3.11 -8.16 0.41
C SER A 284 4.53 -8.21 0.98
N PRO A 285 5.13 -9.39 1.16
CA PRO A 285 6.55 -9.49 1.49
C PRO A 285 7.45 -8.89 0.41
N HIS A 286 7.02 -8.90 -0.85
CA HIS A 286 7.78 -8.35 -1.97
C HIS A 286 7.91 -6.82 -1.93
N MET A 287 6.89 -6.11 -1.42
CA MET A 287 7.03 -4.66 -1.18
C MET A 287 8.01 -4.36 -0.04
N LEU A 288 8.04 -5.21 0.99
CA LEU A 288 8.92 -5.03 2.14
C LEU A 288 10.39 -5.27 1.79
N GLN A 289 10.67 -6.19 0.85
CA GLN A 289 12.03 -6.48 0.37
C GLN A 289 12.69 -5.27 -0.33
N VAL A 290 11.93 -4.46 -1.05
CA VAL A 290 12.45 -3.28 -1.77
C VAL A 290 12.42 -1.99 -0.96
N ALA A 291 11.76 -2.00 0.19
CA ALA A 291 11.67 -0.84 1.07
C ALA A 291 12.95 -0.67 1.91
N GLU A 292 13.29 0.58 2.21
CA GLU A 292 14.37 0.86 3.16
C GLU A 292 13.90 0.57 4.60
N PRO A 293 14.78 0.18 5.53
CA PRO A 293 14.38 -0.14 6.91
C PRO A 293 13.58 0.96 7.62
N LYS A 294 13.95 2.22 7.41
CA LYS A 294 13.21 3.37 7.96
C LYS A 294 11.83 3.55 7.33
N GLU A 295 11.59 3.03 6.14
CA GLU A 295 10.29 3.13 5.46
C GLU A 295 9.29 2.11 6.00
N LEU A 296 9.69 1.18 6.87
CA LEU A 296 8.81 0.15 7.41
C LEU A 296 8.31 0.49 8.82
N ILE A 297 7.01 0.26 9.03
CA ILE A 297 6.35 0.27 10.34
C ILE A 297 5.74 -1.13 10.51
N ALA A 298 6.49 -2.04 11.13
CA ALA A 298 6.01 -3.38 11.41
C ALA A 298 5.23 -3.43 12.71
N LEU A 299 4.00 -3.92 12.65
CA LEU A 299 3.12 -4.08 13.80
C LEU A 299 3.10 -5.55 14.25
N GLY A 300 3.02 -5.77 15.55
CA GLY A 300 2.90 -7.08 16.18
C GLY A 300 1.75 -7.12 17.18
N LEU A 301 1.40 -8.34 17.59
CA LEU A 301 0.51 -8.62 18.71
C LEU A 301 1.31 -9.32 19.80
N ASN A 302 1.24 -8.83 21.03
CA ASN A 302 1.88 -9.49 22.17
C ASN A 302 0.99 -10.65 22.68
N GLU A 303 1.43 -11.34 23.74
CA GLU A 303 0.68 -12.46 24.33
C GLU A 303 -0.72 -12.05 24.84
N GLU A 304 -0.89 -10.78 25.21
CA GLU A 304 -2.18 -10.19 25.64
C GLU A 304 -3.03 -9.69 24.45
N SER A 305 -2.62 -9.96 23.21
CA SER A 305 -3.25 -9.44 21.98
C SER A 305 -3.25 -7.91 21.86
N LYS A 306 -2.34 -7.22 22.57
CA LYS A 306 -2.13 -5.78 22.42
C LYS A 306 -1.20 -5.49 21.25
N VAL A 307 -1.56 -4.48 20.48
CA VAL A 307 -0.79 -4.00 19.32
C VAL A 307 0.46 -3.25 19.78
N TYR A 308 1.61 -3.54 19.15
CA TYR A 308 2.86 -2.80 19.37
C TYR A 308 3.66 -2.67 18.07
N VAL A 309 4.61 -1.74 18.04
CA VAL A 309 5.57 -1.62 16.94
C VAL A 309 6.72 -2.59 17.17
N ARG A 310 6.97 -3.50 16.24
CA ARG A 310 8.07 -4.46 16.30
C ARG A 310 9.39 -3.74 16.06
N GLU A 311 10.39 -4.09 16.86
CA GLU A 311 11.77 -3.75 16.57
C GLU A 311 12.26 -4.64 15.42
N LEU A 312 12.61 -4.02 14.31
CA LEU A 312 13.12 -4.73 13.16
C LEU A 312 14.65 -4.80 13.19
N PRO A 313 15.24 -5.94 12.83
CA PRO A 313 16.68 -6.08 12.78
C PRO A 313 17.29 -5.16 11.72
N SER A 314 18.29 -4.39 12.11
CA SER A 314 18.99 -3.50 11.20
C SER A 314 20.09 -4.24 10.44
N SER A 315 19.99 -4.30 9.12
CA SER A 315 21.07 -4.75 8.24
C SER A 315 21.50 -3.62 7.31
N THR A 316 22.76 -3.61 6.88
CA THR A 316 23.31 -2.61 5.95
C THR A 316 22.53 -2.53 4.63
N PHE A 317 21.90 -3.64 4.21
CA PHE A 317 21.12 -3.74 2.97
C PHE A 317 19.61 -3.82 3.23
N GLY A 318 19.17 -3.51 4.45
CA GLY A 318 17.79 -3.71 4.88
C GLY A 318 17.35 -5.15 4.72
N TYR A 319 16.29 -5.39 3.95
CA TYR A 319 15.70 -6.72 3.76
C TYR A 319 15.82 -7.26 2.33
N GLN A 320 16.61 -6.61 1.47
CA GLN A 320 16.74 -6.97 0.05
C GLN A 320 17.36 -8.37 -0.15
N GLY A 321 18.16 -8.84 0.81
CA GLY A 321 18.76 -10.18 0.78
C GLY A 321 17.96 -11.26 1.49
N TRP A 322 16.82 -10.90 2.10
CA TRP A 322 16.03 -11.82 2.91
C TRP A 322 15.08 -12.62 2.03
N THR A 323 14.92 -13.89 2.35
CA THR A 323 13.91 -14.77 1.76
C THR A 323 12.50 -14.27 2.09
N VAL A 324 11.52 -14.70 1.29
CA VAL A 324 10.13 -14.34 1.55
C VAL A 324 9.70 -14.88 2.92
N GLU A 325 10.15 -16.07 3.27
CA GLU A 325 9.88 -16.72 4.55
C GLU A 325 10.41 -15.89 5.73
N GLU A 326 11.67 -15.44 5.68
CA GLU A 326 12.26 -14.55 6.71
C GLU A 326 11.47 -13.24 6.82
N ILE A 327 11.05 -12.63 5.71
CA ILE A 327 10.21 -11.42 5.75
C ILE A 327 8.87 -11.70 6.45
N LEU A 328 8.21 -12.83 6.13
CA LEU A 328 6.93 -13.18 6.70
C LEU A 328 7.04 -13.40 8.23
N THR A 329 8.09 -14.04 8.71
CA THR A 329 8.26 -14.33 10.14
C THR A 329 8.84 -13.14 10.92
N ASP A 330 9.93 -12.58 10.44
CA ASP A 330 10.77 -11.67 11.21
C ASP A 330 10.35 -10.20 11.03
N VAL A 331 9.79 -9.85 9.87
CA VAL A 331 9.23 -8.51 9.63
C VAL A 331 7.72 -8.49 9.90
N MET A 332 6.94 -9.35 9.24
CA MET A 332 5.47 -9.33 9.35
C MET A 332 4.92 -10.02 10.60
N GLY A 333 5.75 -10.76 11.33
CA GLY A 333 5.34 -11.41 12.57
C GLY A 333 4.35 -12.54 12.41
N LEU A 334 4.33 -13.17 11.24
CA LEU A 334 3.47 -14.30 10.98
C LEU A 334 4.08 -15.55 11.60
N LYS A 335 3.19 -16.46 12.03
CA LYS A 335 3.62 -17.81 12.38
C LYS A 335 4.16 -18.49 11.13
N GLU A 336 5.07 -19.43 11.37
CA GLU A 336 5.68 -20.26 10.33
C GLU A 336 4.61 -20.75 9.33
N THR A 337 4.81 -20.41 8.06
CA THR A 337 3.85 -20.69 6.98
C THR A 337 4.18 -21.99 6.26
N ARG A 338 5.35 -22.58 6.51
CA ARG A 338 5.75 -23.89 5.99
C ARG A 338 4.97 -25.01 6.67
N SER A 339 4.84 -26.16 5.99
CA SER A 339 4.04 -27.27 6.52
C SER A 339 4.65 -27.86 7.78
N ASP A 340 3.80 -28.22 8.75
CA ASP A 340 4.23 -28.89 9.99
C ASP A 340 5.07 -30.14 9.71
N VAL A 341 4.73 -30.88 8.66
CA VAL A 341 5.48 -32.05 8.19
C VAL A 341 6.91 -31.68 7.80
N TYR A 342 7.07 -30.62 7.00
CA TYR A 342 8.40 -30.16 6.59
C TYR A 342 9.23 -29.69 7.79
N LEU A 343 8.63 -28.90 8.69
CA LEU A 343 9.30 -28.39 9.88
C LEU A 343 9.72 -29.51 10.83
N HIS A 344 8.84 -30.50 11.05
CA HIS A 344 9.15 -31.66 11.88
C HIS A 344 10.35 -32.43 11.35
N ILE A 345 10.39 -32.68 10.03
CA ILE A 345 11.48 -33.40 9.39
C ILE A 345 12.77 -32.58 9.39
N MET A 346 12.70 -31.26 9.15
CA MET A 346 13.88 -30.38 9.26
C MET A 346 14.44 -30.34 10.68
N HIS A 347 13.60 -30.20 11.70
CA HIS A 347 14.05 -30.27 13.10
C HIS A 347 14.62 -31.64 13.47
N ALA A 348 14.03 -32.73 12.97
CA ALA A 348 14.56 -34.07 13.18
C ALA A 348 15.95 -34.21 12.53
N PHE A 349 16.15 -33.62 11.34
CA PHE A 349 17.44 -33.59 10.66
C PHE A 349 18.47 -32.79 11.46
N GLU A 350 18.16 -31.55 11.85
CA GLU A 350 19.04 -30.70 12.66
C GLU A 350 19.40 -31.36 13.99
N LYS A 351 18.42 -32.00 14.64
CA LYS A 351 18.65 -32.77 15.87
C LYS A 351 19.60 -33.94 15.63
N SER A 352 19.43 -34.69 14.54
CA SER A 352 20.33 -35.81 14.21
C SER A 352 21.76 -35.35 13.89
N LEU A 353 21.95 -34.14 13.35
CA LEU A 353 23.26 -33.54 13.16
C LEU A 353 23.90 -33.16 14.49
N ASN A 354 23.14 -32.51 15.39
CA ASN A 354 23.62 -32.13 16.72
C ASN A 354 23.94 -33.35 17.61
N ASP A 355 23.17 -34.43 17.45
CA ASP A 355 23.38 -35.70 18.13
C ASP A 355 24.49 -36.54 17.47
N GLU A 356 25.15 -36.02 16.41
CA GLU A 356 26.21 -36.67 15.63
C GLU A 356 25.84 -38.10 15.14
N ASN A 357 24.58 -38.31 14.75
CA ASN A 357 24.08 -39.62 14.30
C ASN A 357 23.95 -39.70 12.76
N PRO A 358 24.97 -40.19 12.03
CA PRO A 358 25.00 -40.16 10.58
C PRO A 358 23.97 -41.08 9.92
N VAL A 359 23.61 -42.20 10.56
CA VAL A 359 22.64 -43.17 10.00
C VAL A 359 21.25 -42.54 9.96
N VAL A 360 20.80 -42.00 11.09
CA VAL A 360 19.50 -41.33 11.20
C VAL A 360 19.47 -40.07 10.34
N ALA A 361 20.56 -39.29 10.32
CA ALA A 361 20.67 -38.11 9.48
C ALA A 361 20.56 -38.46 7.98
N SER A 362 21.17 -39.56 7.51
CA SER A 362 21.05 -40.03 6.13
C SER A 362 19.61 -40.43 5.76
N GLU A 363 18.90 -41.13 6.64
CA GLU A 363 17.49 -41.51 6.41
C GLU A 363 16.57 -40.29 6.31
N ILE A 364 16.73 -39.34 7.23
CA ILE A 364 15.94 -38.11 7.24
C ILE A 364 16.31 -37.24 6.02
N PHE A 365 17.60 -37.15 5.65
CA PHE A 365 18.03 -36.44 4.45
C PHE A 365 17.36 -36.99 3.20
N ASN A 366 17.31 -38.32 3.00
CA ASN A 366 16.66 -38.90 1.82
C ASN A 366 15.17 -38.51 1.74
N THR A 367 14.51 -38.39 2.89
CA THR A 367 13.12 -37.93 2.96
C THR A 367 13.02 -36.46 2.57
N LEU A 368 13.88 -35.58 3.11
CA LEU A 368 13.95 -34.17 2.74
C LEU A 368 14.28 -33.97 1.26
N ASP A 369 15.22 -34.75 0.74
CA ASP A 369 15.70 -34.69 -0.64
C ASP A 369 14.59 -35.04 -1.65
N ALA A 370 13.71 -35.98 -1.28
CA ALA A 370 12.52 -36.33 -2.05
C ALA A 370 11.37 -35.30 -1.92
N MET A 371 11.25 -34.63 -0.77
CA MET A 371 10.24 -33.58 -0.56
C MET A 371 10.58 -32.26 -1.25
N LEU A 372 11.88 -31.92 -1.32
CA LEU A 372 12.33 -30.65 -1.88
C LEU A 372 12.29 -30.68 -3.41
N HIS A 373 11.98 -29.52 -4.02
CA HIS A 373 12.00 -29.37 -5.47
C HIS A 373 13.38 -29.81 -6.05
N PRO A 374 13.44 -30.49 -7.22
CA PRO A 374 14.68 -31.08 -7.70
C PRO A 374 15.88 -30.13 -7.83
N ARG A 375 15.60 -28.85 -8.11
CA ARG A 375 16.59 -27.77 -8.25
C ARG A 375 16.76 -26.91 -7.00
N ASN A 376 16.18 -27.28 -5.85
CA ASN A 376 16.28 -26.49 -4.63
C ASN A 376 17.74 -26.50 -4.12
N PRO A 377 18.39 -25.33 -3.95
CA PRO A 377 19.77 -25.25 -3.49
C PRO A 377 19.97 -25.82 -2.08
N LEU A 378 18.93 -25.85 -1.24
CA LEU A 378 18.97 -26.47 0.08
C LEU A 378 19.36 -27.96 0.02
N ARG A 379 18.98 -28.69 -1.05
CA ARG A 379 19.39 -30.10 -1.22
C ARG A 379 20.91 -30.25 -1.17
N LYS A 380 21.64 -29.34 -1.83
CA LYS A 380 23.11 -29.34 -1.84
C LYS A 380 23.68 -28.96 -0.48
N MET A 381 23.08 -27.97 0.19
CA MET A 381 23.51 -27.51 1.52
C MET A 381 23.34 -28.62 2.56
N LEU A 382 22.16 -29.23 2.65
CA LEU A 382 21.87 -30.35 3.56
C LEU A 382 22.77 -31.56 3.29
N ARG A 383 23.05 -31.84 2.01
CA ARG A 383 24.00 -32.90 1.60
C ARG A 383 25.42 -32.64 2.10
N LEU A 384 25.89 -31.38 2.02
CA LEU A 384 27.21 -31.01 2.55
C LEU A 384 27.27 -31.11 4.08
N GLN A 385 26.20 -30.73 4.78
CA GLN A 385 26.10 -30.90 6.24
C GLN A 385 26.14 -32.38 6.63
N LEU A 386 25.42 -33.25 5.92
CA LEU A 386 25.46 -34.70 6.13
C LEU A 386 26.85 -35.28 5.85
N ALA A 387 27.51 -34.84 4.78
CA ALA A 387 28.85 -35.29 4.42
C ALA A 387 29.91 -34.89 5.46
N ALA A 388 29.77 -33.71 6.07
CA ALA A 388 30.65 -33.27 7.17
C ALA A 388 30.55 -34.19 8.41
N LEU A 389 29.41 -34.84 8.61
CA LEU A 389 29.17 -35.82 9.67
C LEU A 389 29.67 -37.25 9.33
N GLY A 390 30.22 -37.46 8.13
CA GLY A 390 30.64 -38.79 7.63
C GLY A 390 29.50 -39.66 7.11
N GLY A 391 28.31 -39.11 6.86
CA GLY A 391 27.16 -39.85 6.33
C GLY A 391 27.37 -40.29 4.88
N SER A 392 26.96 -41.53 4.55
CA SER A 392 26.93 -42.05 3.18
C SER A 392 25.64 -41.62 2.48
N ILE A 393 25.78 -41.08 1.26
CA ILE A 393 24.66 -40.78 0.36
C ILE A 393 24.62 -41.94 -0.65
N ASN A 394 23.48 -42.64 -0.73
CA ASN A 394 23.26 -43.59 -1.82
C ASN A 394 22.94 -42.76 -3.07
N ASP A 395 23.88 -42.69 -4.01
CA ASP A 395 23.75 -41.98 -5.29
C ASP A 395 22.64 -42.57 -6.19
#